data_AF-A0A6J1PF68-F1
#
_entry.id   AF-A0A6J1PF68-F1
#
_cell.length_a   1.000
_cell.length_b   1.000
_cell.length_c   1.000
_cell.angle_alpha   90.00
_cell.angle_beta   90.00
_cell.angle_gamma   90.00
#
_symmetry.space_group_name_H-M   'P 1'
#
loop_
_entity.id
_entity.type
_entity.pdbx_description
1 polymer ?
#
loop_
_entity_poly.entity_id
_entity_poly.type
_entity_poly.pdbx_seq_one_letter_code
_entity_poly.pdbx_strand_id
1 'polypeptide(L)'
;MEGLHNAMQTLQMTEYDPHSAADDSLYVASKCWERVVDAALKTGYREGVQDGADSVLQEGFNIGYKDGFKIAFALGRYKGLAAASTTMSEHPADVAVALDKTRRGACWICDVESRNKTSDPFENASFSQVLNEQRVRSAGVVNRLHEYLEPVLKKSGIGINSTL
;
A
#
# COMPACT_ATOMS: atom_id res chain seq x y z
N MET A 1 80.51 -46.73 32.89
CA MET A 1 79.47 -47.34 32.05
C MET A 1 78.14 -46.80 32.52
N GLU A 2 77.45 -46.11 31.63
CA GLU A 2 75.99 -46.02 31.48
C GLU A 2 75.18 -45.62 32.72
N GLY A 3 74.69 -44.38 32.76
CA GLY A 3 73.27 -44.22 32.46
C GLY A 3 72.78 -42.77 32.58
N LEU A 4 73.46 -41.85 31.90
CA LEU A 4 72.90 -40.55 31.52
C LEU A 4 72.25 -40.72 30.15
N HIS A 5 71.14 -41.46 30.11
CA HIS A 5 70.30 -41.55 28.91
C HIS A 5 69.24 -40.45 28.97
N ASN A 6 69.64 -39.31 28.41
CA ASN A 6 68.82 -38.60 27.43
C ASN A 6 67.55 -37.89 27.93
N ALA A 7 67.74 -36.82 28.72
CA ALA A 7 66.73 -35.78 28.93
C ALA A 7 66.80 -34.67 27.87
N MET A 8 67.11 -35.02 26.61
CA MET A 8 67.22 -34.05 25.51
C MET A 8 66.85 -34.68 24.16
N GLN A 9 65.59 -35.02 23.99
CA GLN A 9 64.95 -35.03 22.67
C GLN A 9 63.49 -34.60 22.86
N THR A 10 63.28 -33.28 22.89
CA THR A 10 62.82 -32.53 21.72
C THR A 10 61.40 -32.93 21.38
N LEU A 11 60.46 -32.06 21.76
CA LEU A 11 59.27 -31.72 20.99
C LEU A 11 58.90 -32.77 19.94
N GLN A 12 58.23 -33.85 20.35
CA GLN A 12 57.29 -34.48 19.42
C GLN A 12 56.20 -33.45 19.22
N MET A 13 56.45 -32.53 18.28
CA MET A 13 55.39 -31.96 17.46
C MET A 13 54.52 -33.16 17.10
N THR A 14 53.33 -33.20 17.70
CA THR A 14 52.20 -33.94 17.15
C THR A 14 52.30 -33.83 15.65
N GLU A 15 52.41 -34.96 14.98
CA GLU A 15 52.52 -35.09 13.54
C GLU A 15 51.50 -34.14 12.91
N TYR A 16 51.94 -32.92 12.57
CA TYR A 16 51.09 -31.92 11.97
C TYR A 16 51.05 -32.34 10.53
N ASP A 17 50.08 -33.20 10.21
CA ASP A 17 49.76 -33.52 8.83
C ASP A 17 49.17 -32.25 8.20
N PRO A 18 49.94 -31.53 7.36
CA PRO A 18 49.47 -30.30 6.75
C PRO A 18 48.30 -30.57 5.81
N HIS A 19 48.13 -31.82 5.36
CA HIS A 19 47.02 -32.23 4.50
C HIS A 19 45.70 -32.36 5.29
N SER A 20 45.73 -32.87 6.52
CA SER A 20 44.55 -32.95 7.41
C SER A 20 44.03 -31.56 7.82
N ALA A 21 44.92 -30.63 8.17
CA ALA A 21 44.51 -29.26 8.55
C ALA A 21 43.95 -28.46 7.37
N ALA A 22 44.46 -28.68 6.16
CA ALA A 22 43.94 -28.08 4.94
C ALA A 22 42.56 -28.65 4.56
N ASP A 23 42.34 -29.95 4.74
CA ASP A 23 41.05 -30.60 4.49
C ASP A 23 39.97 -30.13 5.48
N ASP A 24 40.30 -30.01 6.77
CA ASP A 24 39.42 -29.41 7.78
C ASP A 24 39.07 -27.95 7.46
N SER A 25 40.06 -27.16 6.99
CA SER A 25 39.83 -25.79 6.56
C SER A 25 38.90 -25.70 5.35
N LEU A 26 39.03 -26.59 4.37
CA LEU A 26 38.15 -26.65 3.20
C LEU A 26 36.73 -27.10 3.58
N TYR A 27 36.62 -28.05 4.51
CA TYR A 27 35.33 -28.49 5.03
C TYR A 27 34.60 -27.35 5.76
N VAL A 28 35.29 -26.62 6.63
CA VAL A 28 34.73 -25.45 7.33
C VAL A 28 34.33 -24.36 6.32
N ALA A 29 35.17 -24.08 5.33
CA ALA A 29 34.87 -23.11 4.28
C ALA A 29 33.61 -23.50 3.48
N SER A 30 33.47 -24.78 3.12
CA SER A 30 32.28 -25.32 2.45
C SER A 30 31.01 -25.14 3.30
N LYS A 31 31.06 -25.47 4.59
CA LYS A 31 29.91 -25.27 5.50
C LYS A 31 29.56 -23.81 5.73
N CYS A 32 30.56 -22.93 5.82
CA CYS A 32 30.32 -21.50 5.86
C CYS A 32 29.66 -21.00 4.58
N TRP A 33 30.13 -21.45 3.42
CA TRP A 33 29.53 -21.11 2.13
C TRP A 33 28.08 -21.59 2.03
N GLU A 34 27.80 -22.85 2.36
CA GLU A 34 26.44 -23.41 2.37
C GLU A 34 25.48 -22.57 3.25
N ARG A 35 25.92 -22.18 4.45
CA ARG A 35 25.11 -21.34 5.35
C ARG A 35 24.85 -19.95 4.80
N VAL A 36 25.87 -19.32 4.21
CA VAL A 36 25.74 -18.00 3.59
C VAL A 36 24.79 -18.05 2.41
N VAL A 37 24.91 -19.06 1.55
CA VAL A 37 24.03 -19.26 0.40
C VAL A 37 22.60 -19.56 0.83
N ASP A 38 22.38 -20.45 1.79
CA ASP A 38 21.04 -20.76 2.31
C ASP A 38 20.37 -19.53 2.94
N ALA A 39 21.12 -18.74 3.70
CA ALA A 39 20.64 -17.48 4.26
C ALA A 39 20.25 -16.49 3.14
N ALA A 40 21.12 -16.29 2.15
CA ALA A 40 20.87 -15.41 1.03
C ALA A 40 19.64 -15.83 0.22
N LEU A 41 19.45 -17.13 -0.04
CA LEU A 41 18.28 -17.66 -0.74
C LEU A 41 16.98 -17.39 0.02
N LYS A 42 16.95 -17.68 1.32
CA LYS A 42 15.77 -17.48 2.16
C LYS A 42 15.41 -16.01 2.31
N THR A 43 16.42 -15.15 2.47
CA THR A 43 16.23 -13.70 2.56
C THR A 43 15.74 -13.15 1.24
N GLY A 44 16.42 -13.45 0.13
CA GLY A 44 16.03 -12.97 -1.19
C GLY A 44 14.63 -13.43 -1.62
N TYR A 45 14.22 -14.65 -1.25
CA TYR A 45 12.84 -15.11 -1.48
C TYR A 45 11.82 -14.29 -0.67
N ARG A 46 12.07 -14.07 0.62
CA ARG A 46 11.17 -13.28 1.47
C ARG A 46 11.06 -11.83 1.02
N GLU A 47 12.20 -11.21 0.73
CA GLU A 47 12.26 -9.84 0.21
C GLU A 47 11.54 -9.74 -1.14
N GLY A 48 11.80 -10.66 -2.08
CA GLY A 48 11.12 -10.65 -3.37
C GLY A 48 9.60 -10.82 -3.28
N VAL A 49 9.10 -11.65 -2.35
CA VAL A 49 7.66 -11.78 -2.10
C VAL A 49 7.08 -10.49 -1.52
N GLN A 50 7.77 -9.88 -0.55
CA GLN A 50 7.35 -8.63 0.07
C GLN A 50 7.35 -7.47 -0.93
N ASP A 51 8.43 -7.30 -1.69
CA ASP A 51 8.57 -6.27 -2.72
C ASP A 51 7.46 -6.39 -3.79
N GLY A 52 7.14 -7.63 -4.19
CA GLY A 52 6.03 -7.88 -5.11
C GLY A 52 4.68 -7.45 -4.54
N ALA A 53 4.40 -7.81 -3.28
CA ALA A 53 3.16 -7.42 -2.60
C ALA A 53 3.06 -5.90 -2.44
N ASP A 54 4.13 -5.25 -2.02
CA ASP A 54 4.20 -3.80 -1.83
C ASP A 54 4.06 -3.05 -3.15
N SER A 55 4.65 -3.56 -4.24
CA SER A 55 4.50 -2.97 -5.57
C SER A 55 3.04 -2.94 -6.03
N VAL A 56 2.33 -4.06 -5.90
CA VAL A 56 0.91 -4.14 -6.28
C VAL A 56 0.05 -3.26 -5.38
N LEU A 57 0.32 -3.25 -4.07
CA LEU A 57 -0.39 -2.39 -3.12
C LEU A 57 -0.19 -0.91 -3.45
N GLN A 58 1.05 -0.50 -3.74
CA GLN A 58 1.38 0.87 -4.08
C GLN A 58 0.73 1.32 -5.38
N GLU A 59 0.63 0.45 -6.39
CA GLU A 59 -0.09 0.72 -7.62
C GLU A 59 -1.58 1.01 -7.33
N GLY A 60 -2.23 0.13 -6.57
CA GLY A 60 -3.63 0.32 -6.16
C GLY A 60 -3.83 1.60 -5.35
N PHE A 61 -2.92 1.90 -4.41
CA PHE A 61 -2.94 3.13 -3.63
C PHE A 61 -2.80 4.37 -4.52
N ASN A 62 -1.86 4.37 -5.47
CA ASN A 62 -1.62 5.50 -6.36
C ASN A 62 -2.86 5.84 -7.20
N ILE A 63 -3.54 4.80 -7.72
CA ILE A 63 -4.81 4.95 -8.45
C ILE A 63 -5.88 5.54 -7.52
N GLY A 64 -6.08 4.94 -6.35
CA GLY A 64 -7.08 5.37 -5.39
C GLY A 64 -6.84 6.78 -4.87
N TYR A 65 -5.60 7.15 -4.60
CA TYR A 65 -5.22 8.49 -4.13
C TYR A 65 -5.48 9.54 -5.21
N LYS A 66 -5.08 9.28 -6.46
CA LYS A 66 -5.30 10.20 -7.58
C LYS A 66 -6.79 10.46 -7.80
N ASP A 67 -7.59 9.40 -7.90
CA ASP A 67 -9.03 9.51 -8.16
C ASP A 67 -9.75 10.10 -6.94
N GLY A 68 -9.45 9.61 -5.74
CA GLY A 68 -10.00 10.09 -4.49
C GLY A 68 -9.72 11.56 -4.22
N PHE A 69 -8.50 12.02 -4.49
CA PHE A 69 -8.13 13.44 -4.34
C PHE A 69 -8.94 14.34 -5.27
N LYS A 70 -9.07 13.98 -6.55
CA LYS A 70 -9.89 14.75 -7.52
C LYS A 70 -11.32 14.90 -7.06
N ILE A 71 -11.94 13.80 -6.62
CA ILE A 71 -13.33 13.79 -6.16
C ILE A 71 -13.48 14.57 -4.85
N ALA A 72 -12.62 14.33 -3.85
CA ALA A 72 -12.68 15.04 -2.57
C ALA A 72 -12.47 16.55 -2.74
N PHE A 73 -11.58 16.95 -3.65
CA PHE A 73 -11.37 18.36 -4.00
C PHE A 73 -12.63 18.96 -4.64
N ALA A 74 -13.28 18.25 -5.57
CA ALA A 74 -14.55 18.67 -6.17
C ALA A 74 -15.65 18.86 -5.11
N LEU A 75 -15.82 17.87 -4.21
CA LEU A 75 -16.80 17.94 -3.12
C LEU A 75 -16.50 19.11 -2.17
N GLY A 76 -15.22 19.34 -1.85
CA GLY A 76 -14.78 20.47 -1.04
C GLY A 76 -15.10 21.82 -1.69
N ARG A 77 -14.86 21.96 -3.00
CA ARG A 77 -15.22 23.16 -3.76
C ARG A 77 -16.73 23.41 -3.71
N TYR A 78 -17.55 22.40 -4.01
CA TYR A 78 -19.01 22.56 -3.95
C TYR A 78 -19.51 22.87 -2.54
N LYS A 79 -18.91 22.27 -1.50
CA LYS A 79 -19.24 22.60 -0.10
C LYS A 79 -18.96 24.06 0.22
N GLY A 80 -17.79 24.57 -0.17
CA GLY A 80 -17.42 25.97 0.02
C GLY A 80 -18.36 26.92 -0.74
N LEU A 81 -18.68 26.60 -1.99
CA LEU A 81 -19.59 27.40 -2.81
C LEU A 81 -21.02 27.40 -2.27
N ALA A 82 -21.52 26.25 -1.83
CA ALA A 82 -22.83 26.13 -1.19
C ALA A 82 -22.90 26.98 0.10
N ALA A 83 -21.85 26.95 0.93
CA ALA A 83 -21.77 27.77 2.14
C ALA A 83 -21.70 29.28 1.86
N ALA A 84 -21.10 29.69 0.74
CA ALA A 84 -21.02 31.08 0.33
C ALA A 84 -22.33 31.61 -0.30
N SER A 85 -23.22 30.73 -0.78
CA SER A 85 -24.50 31.13 -1.36
C SER A 85 -25.55 31.32 -0.26
N THR A 86 -25.91 32.57 0.02
CA THR A 86 -26.93 32.95 1.03
C THR A 86 -28.35 32.48 0.68
N THR A 87 -28.56 31.94 -0.52
CA THR A 87 -29.87 31.59 -1.08
C THR A 87 -30.29 30.14 -0.74
N MET A 88 -29.41 29.33 -0.13
CA MET A 88 -29.69 27.92 0.12
C MET A 88 -29.82 27.64 1.62
N SER A 89 -31.05 27.70 2.15
CA SER A 89 -31.30 27.35 3.55
C SER A 89 -31.50 25.84 3.75
N GLU A 90 -31.94 25.12 2.72
CA GLU A 90 -32.12 23.67 2.77
C GLU A 90 -31.74 23.01 1.43
N HIS A 91 -30.91 21.96 1.51
CA HIS A 91 -30.52 21.14 0.37
C HIS A 91 -31.31 19.83 0.35
N PRO A 92 -31.60 19.26 -0.83
CA PRO A 92 -32.04 17.88 -0.94
C PRO A 92 -31.15 16.92 -0.16
N ALA A 93 -31.72 15.86 0.42
CA ALA A 93 -30.99 14.96 1.31
C ALA A 93 -29.75 14.32 0.66
N ASP A 94 -29.82 13.96 -0.62
CA ASP A 94 -28.72 13.41 -1.40
C ASP A 94 -27.56 14.42 -1.55
N VAL A 95 -27.89 15.68 -1.83
CA VAL A 95 -26.92 16.79 -1.93
C VAL A 95 -26.31 17.08 -0.55
N ALA A 96 -27.13 17.17 0.50
CA ALA A 96 -26.68 17.46 1.85
C ALA A 96 -25.68 16.40 2.34
N VAL A 97 -25.96 15.11 2.10
CA VAL A 97 -25.05 14.01 2.46
C VAL A 97 -23.72 14.10 1.71
N ALA A 98 -23.74 14.43 0.42
CA ALA A 98 -22.54 14.57 -0.39
C ALA A 98 -21.65 15.75 0.09
N LEU A 99 -22.26 16.88 0.46
CA LEU A 99 -21.57 18.07 0.96
C LEU A 99 -21.09 17.93 2.41
N ASP A 100 -21.84 17.25 3.27
CA ASP A 100 -21.43 17.03 4.66
C ASP A 100 -20.22 16.10 4.73
N LYS A 101 -20.27 14.98 3.99
CA LYS A 101 -19.27 13.91 4.02
C LYS A 101 -18.24 14.02 2.90
N THR A 102 -17.58 15.15 2.68
CA THR A 102 -16.64 15.33 1.55
C THR A 102 -15.54 14.26 1.41
N ARG A 103 -15.17 13.58 2.51
CA ARG A 103 -14.20 12.45 2.49
C ARG A 103 -14.78 11.12 1.99
N ARG A 104 -16.10 10.89 2.14
CA ARG A 104 -16.76 9.59 1.88
C ARG A 104 -18.11 9.68 1.16
N GLY A 105 -18.62 10.87 0.87
CA GLY A 105 -19.94 11.09 0.29
C GLY A 105 -20.09 10.51 -1.12
N ALA A 106 -18.97 10.33 -1.81
CA ALA A 106 -18.87 9.68 -3.11
C ALA A 106 -18.27 8.25 -3.06
N CYS A 107 -18.06 7.69 -1.86
CA CYS A 107 -17.48 6.37 -1.67
C CYS A 107 -18.54 5.27 -1.93
N TRP A 108 -18.28 4.39 -2.89
CA TRP A 108 -19.15 3.27 -3.24
C TRP A 108 -19.09 2.17 -2.22
N ILE A 109 -17.88 1.78 -1.81
CA ILE A 109 -17.65 0.78 -0.76
C ILE A 109 -18.44 1.15 0.50
N CYS A 110 -18.29 2.39 0.97
CA CYS A 110 -18.93 2.89 2.19
C CYS A 110 -20.46 2.83 2.13
N ASP A 111 -21.05 2.97 0.95
CA ASP A 111 -22.50 2.89 0.78
C ASP A 111 -22.99 1.46 0.70
N VAL A 112 -22.27 0.58 0.00
CA VAL A 112 -22.56 -0.85 -0.03
C VAL A 112 -22.48 -1.43 1.39
N GLU A 113 -21.41 -1.10 2.13
CA GLU A 113 -21.25 -1.49 3.54
C GLU A 113 -22.37 -0.94 4.43
N SER A 114 -22.85 0.28 4.18
CA SER A 114 -23.95 0.84 4.97
C SER A 114 -25.29 0.12 4.74
N ARG A 115 -25.45 -0.53 3.57
CA ARG A 115 -26.67 -1.26 3.17
C ARG A 115 -26.62 -2.74 3.54
N ASN A 116 -25.44 -3.36 3.51
CA ASN A 116 -25.26 -4.80 3.77
C ASN A 116 -24.74 -5.05 5.20
N LYS A 117 -25.54 -5.76 6.01
CA LYS A 117 -25.19 -6.09 7.42
C LYS A 117 -24.51 -7.46 7.61
N THR A 118 -24.30 -8.24 6.56
CA THR A 118 -23.73 -9.60 6.63
C THR A 118 -22.88 -9.94 5.39
N SER A 119 -21.84 -10.75 5.61
CA SER A 119 -20.75 -11.21 4.70
C SER A 119 -20.00 -10.12 3.94
N ASP A 120 -18.71 -10.33 3.70
CA ASP A 120 -17.85 -9.39 2.96
C ASP A 120 -18.41 -9.20 1.53
N PRO A 121 -18.99 -8.03 1.20
CA PRO A 121 -19.66 -7.82 -0.08
C PRO A 121 -18.68 -7.79 -1.27
N PHE A 122 -17.38 -7.80 -1.01
CA PHE A 122 -16.34 -7.67 -2.03
C PHE A 122 -15.45 -8.91 -2.13
N GLU A 123 -15.71 -9.98 -1.36
CA GLU A 123 -14.88 -11.21 -1.33
C GLU A 123 -14.62 -11.79 -2.74
N ASN A 124 -15.62 -11.69 -3.63
CA ASN A 124 -15.54 -12.21 -5.00
C ASN A 124 -15.44 -11.10 -6.07
N ALA A 125 -15.34 -9.83 -5.67
CA ALA A 125 -15.27 -8.72 -6.61
C ALA A 125 -13.83 -8.51 -7.10
N SER A 126 -13.64 -8.34 -8.41
CA SER A 126 -12.32 -8.00 -8.93
C SER A 126 -11.98 -6.53 -8.63
N PHE A 127 -10.68 -6.22 -8.52
CA PHE A 127 -10.22 -4.84 -8.33
C PHE A 127 -10.75 -3.88 -9.39
N SER A 128 -10.80 -4.31 -10.66
CA SER A 128 -11.29 -3.48 -11.77
C SER A 128 -12.79 -3.20 -11.67
N GLN A 129 -13.59 -4.17 -11.18
CA GLN A 129 -15.01 -3.96 -10.91
C GLN A 129 -15.21 -2.92 -9.82
N VAL A 130 -14.57 -3.09 -8.66
CA VAL A 130 -14.67 -2.15 -7.53
C VAL A 130 -14.22 -0.73 -7.95
N LEU A 131 -13.12 -0.63 -8.69
CA LEU A 131 -12.62 0.65 -9.20
C LEU A 131 -13.60 1.32 -10.16
N ASN A 132 -14.22 0.54 -11.07
CA ASN A 132 -15.20 1.07 -12.00
C ASN A 132 -16.46 1.58 -11.28
N GLU A 133 -16.99 0.79 -10.35
CA GLU A 133 -18.15 1.18 -9.54
C GLU A 133 -17.89 2.45 -8.72
N GLN A 134 -16.68 2.56 -8.12
CA GLN A 134 -16.25 3.76 -7.42
C GLN A 134 -16.21 4.99 -8.35
N ARG A 135 -15.68 4.84 -9.57
CA ARG A 135 -15.63 5.93 -10.57
C ARG A 135 -17.01 6.35 -11.06
N VAL A 136 -17.87 5.39 -11.40
CA VAL A 136 -19.25 5.63 -11.82
C VAL A 136 -20.01 6.38 -10.74
N ARG A 137 -19.96 5.90 -9.49
CA ARG A 137 -20.64 6.56 -8.38
C ARG A 137 -20.12 7.97 -8.15
N SER A 138 -18.80 8.13 -8.07
CA SER A 138 -18.21 9.43 -7.75
C SER A 138 -18.48 10.48 -8.82
N ALA A 139 -18.42 10.10 -10.11
CA ALA A 139 -18.85 10.95 -11.20
C ALA A 139 -20.34 11.33 -11.09
N GLY A 140 -21.21 10.35 -10.77
CA GLY A 140 -22.64 10.61 -10.55
C GLY A 140 -22.90 11.62 -9.44
N VAL A 141 -22.22 11.50 -8.30
CA VAL A 141 -22.34 12.45 -7.18
C VAL A 141 -21.86 13.86 -7.58
N VAL A 142 -20.72 13.96 -8.26
CA VAL A 142 -20.18 15.26 -8.71
C VAL A 142 -21.11 15.92 -9.74
N ASN A 143 -21.62 15.15 -10.71
CA ASN A 143 -22.57 15.66 -11.71
C ASN A 143 -23.86 16.14 -11.05
N ARG A 144 -24.38 15.38 -10.08
CA ARG A 144 -25.57 15.77 -9.32
C ARG A 144 -25.39 17.10 -8.58
N LEU A 145 -24.22 17.30 -7.96
CA LEU A 145 -23.88 18.57 -7.31
C LEU A 145 -23.78 19.72 -8.31
N HIS A 146 -23.15 19.47 -9.46
CA HIS A 146 -23.03 20.46 -10.53
C HIS A 146 -24.42 20.92 -11.01
N GLU A 147 -25.28 19.98 -11.41
CA GLU A 147 -26.64 20.26 -11.89
C GLU A 147 -27.47 21.06 -10.89
N TYR A 148 -27.32 20.75 -9.60
CA TYR A 148 -28.08 21.42 -8.54
C TYR A 148 -27.51 22.82 -8.20
N LEU A 149 -26.19 22.96 -8.07
CA LEU A 149 -25.56 24.20 -7.59
C LEU A 149 -25.29 25.20 -8.71
N GLU A 150 -25.06 24.77 -9.96
CA GLU A 150 -24.70 25.67 -11.05
C GLU A 150 -25.75 26.78 -11.31
N PRO A 151 -27.06 26.49 -11.39
CA PRO A 151 -28.06 27.53 -11.59
C PRO A 151 -28.12 28.53 -10.44
N VAL A 152 -27.87 28.06 -9.21
CA VAL A 152 -27.93 28.87 -7.99
C VAL A 152 -26.72 29.81 -7.89
N LEU A 153 -25.55 29.29 -8.22
CA LEU A 153 -24.30 30.05 -8.23
C LEU A 153 -24.30 31.10 -9.34
N LYS A 154 -24.81 30.76 -10.53
CA LYS A 154 -25.03 31.74 -11.62
C LYS A 154 -25.94 32.89 -11.20
N LYS A 155 -27.05 32.61 -10.51
CA LYS A 155 -27.93 33.67 -9.95
C LYS A 155 -27.22 34.55 -8.93
N SER A 156 -26.25 34.00 -8.22
CA SER A 156 -25.45 34.71 -7.20
C SER A 156 -24.24 35.44 -7.80
N GLY A 157 -24.07 35.45 -9.13
CA GLY A 157 -22.92 36.06 -9.82
C GLY A 157 -21.61 35.26 -9.70
N ILE A 158 -21.66 34.02 -9.22
CA ILE A 158 -20.49 33.16 -9.02
C ILE A 158 -20.37 32.20 -10.21
N GLY A 159 -19.29 32.35 -11.00
CA GLY A 159 -18.98 31.43 -12.10
C GLY A 159 -18.24 30.18 -11.62
N ILE A 160 -18.70 29.00 -12.04
CA ILE A 160 -17.97 27.75 -11.86
C ILE A 160 -17.16 27.51 -13.13
N ASN A 161 -15.84 27.72 -13.08
CA ASN A 161 -14.98 27.22 -14.15
C ASN A 161 -14.99 25.68 -14.07
N SER A 162 -15.50 25.05 -15.14
CA SER A 162 -15.76 23.61 -15.28
C SER A 162 -14.50 22.73 -15.28
N THR A 163 -13.33 23.26 -14.94
CA THR A 163 -12.08 22.49 -15.02
C THR A 163 -11.92 21.60 -13.79
N LEU A 164 -12.34 20.34 -13.93
CA LEU A 164 -11.92 19.19 -13.13
C LEU A 164 -11.82 17.96 -14.04
#